data_AF-A0A0Q9ZZP6-F1
#
_entry.id   AF-A0A0Q9ZZP6-F1
#
_cell.length_a   1.000
_cell.length_b   1.000
_cell.length_c   1.000
_cell.angle_alpha   90.00
_cell.angle_beta   90.00
_cell.angle_gamma   90.00
#
_symmetry.space_group_name_H-M   'P 1'
#
loop_
_entity.id
_entity.type
_entity.pdbx_description
1 polymer ?
#
loop_
_entity_poly.entity_id
_entity_poly.type
_entity_poly.pdbx_seq_one_letter_code
_entity_poly.pdbx_strand_id
1 'polypeptide(L)'
;MAVTIEDLYKQKLKVDEMSYECAEAHKRLKIIRGYYATFLYASSLFDNPHSNGHMLDKHDYPPNPTERTSKYGSHQKIHMSLQRSRIRVLSDLGIDLQKYHDIRKKAEYDIGLDITVEEIDFAESSFKQLKEYIDFYIKNGDHHFTKSKKVINATVGRNGVKTSGLKILK
;
A
#
# COMPACT_ATOMS: atom_id res chain seq x y z
N MET A 1 14.51 -10.54 -11.38
CA MET A 1 14.77 -11.68 -12.27
C MET A 1 14.14 -11.39 -13.61
N ALA A 2 14.86 -11.65 -14.71
CA ALA A 2 14.28 -11.56 -16.05
C ALA A 2 13.47 -12.83 -16.32
N VAL A 3 12.25 -12.69 -16.83
CA VAL A 3 11.38 -13.82 -17.23
C VAL A 3 11.90 -14.37 -18.56
N THR A 4 12.12 -15.69 -18.64
CA THR A 4 12.56 -16.35 -19.89
C THR A 4 11.39 -16.86 -20.72
N ILE A 5 11.62 -17.21 -21.99
CA ILE A 5 10.59 -17.79 -22.86
C ILE A 5 10.13 -19.16 -22.32
N GLU A 6 11.04 -20.01 -21.84
CA GLU A 6 10.69 -21.25 -21.14
C GLU A 6 9.79 -21.02 -19.92
N ASP A 7 10.00 -19.94 -19.15
CA ASP A 7 9.15 -19.62 -18.00
C ASP A 7 7.72 -19.32 -18.46
N LEU A 8 7.56 -18.59 -19.57
CA LEU A 8 6.24 -18.28 -20.16
C LEU A 8 5.53 -19.55 -20.66
N TYR A 9 6.25 -20.46 -21.31
CA TYR A 9 5.69 -21.74 -21.77
C TYR A 9 5.25 -22.62 -20.60
N LYS A 10 6.08 -22.74 -19.55
CA LYS A 10 5.72 -23.49 -18.34
C LYS A 10 4.51 -22.87 -17.64
N GLN A 11 4.41 -21.54 -17.60
CA GLN A 11 3.24 -20.86 -17.06
C GLN A 11 1.99 -21.14 -17.91
N LYS A 12 2.08 -21.07 -19.24
CA LYS A 12 0.94 -21.37 -20.13
C LYS A 12 0.43 -22.80 -19.96
N LEU A 13 1.32 -23.79 -19.94
CA LEU A 13 0.92 -25.19 -19.78
C LEU A 13 0.20 -25.42 -18.44
N LYS A 14 0.72 -24.82 -17.35
CA LYS A 14 0.05 -24.86 -16.05
C LYS A 14 -1.33 -24.19 -16.08
N VAL A 15 -1.48 -23.06 -16.76
CA VAL A 15 -2.77 -22.38 -16.91
C VAL A 15 -3.78 -23.25 -17.66
N ASP A 16 -3.37 -23.90 -18.75
CA ASP A 16 -4.24 -24.73 -19.57
C ASP A 16 -4.70 -26.01 -18.84
N GLU A 17 -3.93 -26.50 -17.86
CA GLU A 17 -4.29 -27.64 -16.99
C GLU A 17 -5.22 -27.24 -15.82
N MET A 18 -5.32 -25.95 -15.51
CA MET A 18 -6.08 -25.44 -14.36
C MET A 18 -7.49 -25.00 -14.77
N SER A 19 -8.50 -25.68 -14.24
CA SER A 19 -9.90 -25.27 -14.38
C SER A 19 -10.25 -24.25 -13.31
N TYR A 20 -10.24 -22.96 -13.66
CA TYR A 20 -10.71 -21.91 -12.78
C TYR A 20 -12.22 -21.81 -12.80
N GLU A 21 -12.81 -21.86 -11.61
CA GLU A 21 -14.15 -21.32 -11.44
C GLU A 21 -14.13 -19.81 -11.72
N CYS A 22 -15.10 -19.31 -12.48
CA CYS A 22 -15.20 -17.88 -12.81
C CYS A 22 -15.11 -16.97 -11.58
N ALA A 23 -15.57 -17.45 -10.42
CA ALA A 23 -15.49 -16.73 -9.15
C ALA A 23 -14.05 -16.54 -8.64
N GLU A 24 -13.17 -17.52 -8.80
CA GLU A 24 -11.77 -17.42 -8.36
C GLU A 24 -10.99 -16.48 -9.28
N ALA A 25 -11.12 -16.66 -10.60
CA ALA A 25 -10.49 -15.80 -11.59
C ALA A 25 -10.87 -14.33 -11.38
N HIS A 26 -12.14 -14.06 -11.07
CA HIS A 26 -12.62 -12.73 -10.74
C HIS A 26 -11.96 -12.16 -9.47
N LYS A 27 -11.82 -12.95 -8.40
CA LYS A 27 -11.14 -12.51 -7.17
C LYS A 27 -9.67 -12.16 -7.42
N ARG A 28 -8.94 -13.00 -8.15
CA ARG A 28 -7.55 -12.73 -8.56
C ARG A 28 -7.45 -11.42 -9.34
N LEU A 29 -8.36 -11.20 -10.29
CA LEU A 29 -8.39 -9.96 -11.07
C LEU A 29 -8.63 -8.72 -10.20
N LYS A 30 -9.54 -8.78 -9.21
CA LYS A 30 -9.78 -7.68 -8.26
C LYS A 30 -8.53 -7.34 -7.46
N ILE A 31 -7.82 -8.34 -6.94
CA ILE A 31 -6.55 -8.16 -6.21
C ILE A 31 -5.52 -7.46 -7.10
N ILE A 32 -5.32 -7.95 -8.33
CA ILE A 32 -4.33 -7.41 -9.26
C ILE A 32 -4.63 -5.95 -9.60
N ARG A 33 -5.87 -5.66 -10.01
CA ARG A 33 -6.29 -4.30 -10.38
C ARG A 33 -6.27 -3.35 -9.19
N GLY A 34 -6.74 -3.79 -8.03
CA GLY A 34 -6.72 -3.03 -6.79
C GLY A 34 -5.29 -2.65 -6.40
N TYR A 35 -4.37 -3.61 -6.41
CA TYR A 35 -2.96 -3.35 -6.13
C TYR A 35 -2.35 -2.32 -7.08
N TYR A 36 -2.51 -2.48 -8.41
CA TYR A 36 -1.91 -1.55 -9.37
C TYR A 36 -2.48 -0.13 -9.22
N ALA A 37 -3.79 0.02 -8.97
CA ALA A 37 -4.40 1.31 -8.69
C ALA A 37 -3.80 1.96 -7.43
N THR A 38 -3.67 1.21 -6.33
CA THR A 38 -3.04 1.71 -5.10
C THR A 38 -1.56 2.04 -5.30
N PHE A 39 -0.82 1.19 -6.02
CA PHE A 39 0.59 1.40 -6.33
C PHE A 39 0.82 2.68 -7.15
N LEU A 40 0.02 2.90 -8.19
CA LEU A 40 0.12 4.13 -9.01
C LEU A 40 -0.21 5.37 -8.18
N TYR A 41 -1.22 5.30 -7.32
CA TYR A 41 -1.57 6.42 -6.46
C TYR A 41 -0.51 6.70 -5.38
N ALA A 42 0.07 5.66 -4.80
CA ALA A 42 1.20 5.80 -3.89
C ALA A 42 2.46 6.33 -4.62
N SER A 43 2.65 5.94 -5.89
CA SER A 43 3.79 6.41 -6.70
C SER A 43 3.71 7.90 -6.99
N SER A 44 2.51 8.43 -7.22
CA SER A 44 2.31 9.86 -7.46
C SER A 44 2.73 10.72 -6.28
N LEU A 45 2.83 10.15 -5.07
CA LEU A 45 3.37 10.83 -3.89
C LEU A 45 4.82 11.30 -4.06
N PHE A 46 5.55 10.74 -5.01
CA PHE A 46 6.95 11.06 -5.24
C PHE A 46 7.21 11.81 -6.56
N ASP A 47 6.21 11.88 -7.44
CA ASP A 47 6.37 12.44 -8.79
C ASP A 47 5.96 13.92 -8.89
N ASN A 48 5.17 14.42 -7.94
CA ASN A 48 4.70 15.80 -7.94
C ASN A 48 4.83 16.44 -6.55
N PRO A 49 5.12 17.75 -6.47
CA PRO A 49 4.97 18.48 -5.22
C PRO A 49 3.49 18.49 -4.81
N HIS A 50 3.17 18.00 -3.61
CA HIS A 50 1.81 17.99 -3.09
C HIS A 50 1.41 19.36 -2.55
N SER A 51 0.13 19.53 -2.25
CA SER A 51 -0.42 20.72 -1.59
C SER A 51 0.30 21.11 -0.28
N ASN A 52 1.03 20.18 0.33
CA ASN A 52 1.82 20.41 1.54
C ASN A 52 3.27 20.91 1.25
N GLY A 53 3.67 21.07 -0.02
CA GLY A 53 4.98 21.56 -0.43
C GLY A 53 6.15 20.58 -0.21
N HIS A 54 5.90 19.38 0.30
CA HIS A 54 6.93 18.38 0.55
C HIS A 54 7.08 17.43 -0.65
N MET A 55 8.31 17.30 -1.15
CA MET A 55 8.69 16.20 -2.03
C MET A 55 9.24 15.05 -1.19
N LEU A 56 8.74 13.85 -1.42
CA LEU A 56 9.27 12.64 -0.81
C LEU A 56 10.47 12.13 -1.60
N ASP A 57 11.49 11.66 -0.89
CA ASP A 57 12.65 11.07 -1.51
C ASP A 57 12.37 9.64 -2.00
N LYS A 58 12.71 9.37 -3.26
CA LYS A 58 12.76 7.99 -3.76
C LYS A 58 14.11 7.37 -3.43
N HIS A 59 14.10 6.22 -2.78
CA HIS A 59 15.29 5.45 -2.46
C HIS A 59 15.46 4.27 -3.43
N ASP A 60 16.54 4.28 -4.20
CA ASP A 60 16.86 3.23 -5.17
C ASP A 60 17.46 1.95 -4.56
N TYR A 61 17.96 2.03 -3.33
CA TYR A 61 18.72 0.97 -2.67
C TYR A 61 18.26 0.75 -1.23
N PRO A 62 18.48 -0.45 -0.67
CA PRO A 62 18.30 -0.70 0.75
C PRO A 62 19.23 0.14 1.63
N PRO A 63 18.93 0.26 2.94
CA PRO A 63 19.82 0.92 3.88
C PRO A 63 21.23 0.31 3.84
N ASN A 64 22.26 1.16 3.90
CA ASN A 64 23.67 0.78 3.86
C ASN A 64 24.06 -0.07 2.64
N PRO A 65 23.88 0.44 1.40
CA PRO A 65 24.23 -0.31 0.20
C PRO A 65 25.74 -0.50 0.10
N THR A 66 26.13 -1.66 -0.40
CA THR A 66 27.50 -1.98 -0.82
C THR A 66 27.60 -1.92 -2.35
N GLU A 67 28.80 -2.00 -2.91
CA GLU A 67 29.01 -2.04 -4.37
C GLU A 67 28.27 -3.18 -5.08
N ARG A 68 27.96 -4.27 -4.38
CA ARG A 68 27.24 -5.44 -4.92
C ARG A 68 25.73 -5.41 -4.65
N THR A 69 25.23 -4.41 -3.92
CA THR A 69 23.83 -4.34 -3.53
C THR A 69 22.96 -3.99 -4.75
N SER A 70 22.03 -4.87 -5.09
CA SER A 70 21.10 -4.63 -6.20
C SER A 70 20.16 -3.46 -5.90
N LYS A 71 19.86 -2.66 -6.93
CA LYS A 71 18.76 -1.68 -6.88
C LYS A 71 17.43 -2.38 -6.64
N TYR A 72 16.51 -1.66 -6.01
CA TYR A 72 15.12 -2.08 -5.93
C TYR A 72 14.45 -2.13 -7.31
N GLY A 73 13.56 -3.11 -7.49
CA GLY A 73 12.59 -3.06 -8.60
C GLY A 73 11.60 -1.90 -8.43
N SER A 74 10.85 -1.57 -9.49
CA SER A 74 9.90 -0.44 -9.51
C SER A 74 8.92 -0.45 -8.33
N HIS A 75 8.32 -1.61 -8.03
CA HIS A 75 7.39 -1.78 -6.90
C HIS A 75 8.09 -1.64 -5.55
N GLN A 76 9.24 -2.30 -5.39
CA GLN A 76 10.05 -2.26 -4.17
C GLN A 76 10.50 -0.84 -3.84
N LYS A 77 10.93 -0.10 -4.86
CA LYS A 77 11.36 1.28 -4.72
C LYS A 77 10.29 2.13 -4.05
N ILE A 78 9.02 1.99 -4.42
CA ILE A 78 7.93 2.78 -3.85
C ILE A 78 7.65 2.39 -2.40
N HIS A 79 7.35 1.13 -2.11
CA HIS A 79 6.98 0.76 -0.75
C HIS A 79 8.15 0.89 0.25
N MET A 80 9.39 0.65 -0.18
CA MET A 80 10.58 0.89 0.65
C MET A 80 10.84 2.38 0.86
N SER A 81 10.56 3.24 -0.13
CA SER A 81 10.67 4.69 0.05
C SER A 81 9.66 5.21 1.06
N LEU A 82 8.43 4.70 1.01
CA LEU A 82 7.36 5.02 1.96
C LEU A 82 7.75 4.62 3.40
N GLN A 83 8.25 3.40 3.60
CA GLN A 83 8.74 2.90 4.89
C GLN A 83 9.89 3.75 5.46
N ARG A 84 10.69 4.37 4.59
CA ARG A 84 11.85 5.20 4.97
C ARG A 84 11.55 6.68 5.14
N SER A 85 10.35 7.14 4.79
CA SER A 85 9.96 8.55 4.83
C SER A 85 9.99 9.20 6.21
N ARG A 86 10.15 8.43 7.30
CA ARG A 86 10.02 8.85 8.71
C ARG A 86 8.65 9.42 9.08
N ILE A 87 7.70 9.40 8.16
CA ILE A 87 6.31 9.82 8.38
C ILE A 87 5.51 8.57 8.68
N ARG A 88 4.94 8.49 9.89
CA ARG A 88 4.29 7.26 10.38
C ARG A 88 3.21 6.74 9.44
N VAL A 89 2.29 7.60 8.98
CA VAL A 89 1.21 7.19 8.06
C VAL A 89 1.75 6.64 6.74
N LEU A 90 2.85 7.19 6.23
CA LEU A 90 3.50 6.68 5.01
C LEU A 90 4.29 5.40 5.29
N SER A 91 4.88 5.26 6.48
CA SER A 91 5.52 4.02 6.88
C SER A 91 4.51 2.87 6.96
N ASP A 92 3.37 3.10 7.60
CA ASP A 92 2.27 2.14 7.70
C ASP A 92 1.73 1.79 6.30
N LEU A 93 1.49 2.80 5.45
CA LEU A 93 1.15 2.64 4.03
C LEU A 93 2.16 1.75 3.30
N GLY A 94 3.47 1.96 3.51
CA GLY A 94 4.53 1.20 2.86
C GLY A 94 4.60 -0.25 3.30
N ILE A 95 4.33 -0.56 4.58
CA ILE A 95 4.27 -1.95 5.08
C ILE A 95 3.09 -2.69 4.45
N ASP A 96 1.91 -2.08 4.48
CA ASP A 96 0.71 -2.70 3.93
C ASP A 96 0.78 -2.84 2.40
N LEU A 97 1.35 -1.85 1.70
CA LEU A 97 1.57 -1.91 0.25
C LEU A 97 2.55 -3.02 -0.14
N GLN A 98 3.56 -3.29 0.68
CA GLN A 98 4.47 -4.42 0.47
C GLN A 98 3.72 -5.76 0.59
N LYS A 99 2.94 -5.94 1.66
CA LYS A 99 2.15 -7.17 1.83
C LYS A 99 1.12 -7.34 0.70
N TYR A 100 0.49 -6.25 0.26
CA TYR A 100 -0.43 -6.29 -0.87
C TYR A 100 0.29 -6.63 -2.19
N HIS A 101 1.54 -6.17 -2.37
CA HIS A 101 2.38 -6.55 -3.51
C HIS A 101 2.64 -8.06 -3.54
N ASP A 102 2.92 -8.68 -2.39
CA ASP A 102 3.15 -10.12 -2.29
C ASP A 102 1.90 -10.93 -2.66
N ILE A 103 0.73 -10.53 -2.14
CA ILE A 103 -0.55 -11.16 -2.51
C ILE A 103 -0.85 -10.97 -4.00
N ARG A 104 -0.52 -9.79 -4.57
CA ARG A 104 -0.68 -9.54 -6.00
C ARG A 104 0.20 -10.47 -6.84
N LYS A 105 1.47 -10.66 -6.48
CA LYS A 105 2.36 -11.61 -7.16
C LYS A 105 1.80 -13.02 -7.12
N LYS A 106 1.27 -13.43 -5.96
CA LYS A 106 0.60 -14.74 -5.83
C LYS A 106 -0.60 -14.86 -6.76
N ALA A 107 -1.43 -13.81 -6.83
CA ALA A 107 -2.61 -13.78 -7.69
C ALA A 107 -2.26 -13.78 -9.20
N GLU A 108 -1.15 -13.15 -9.59
CA GLU A 108 -0.76 -12.94 -11.00
C GLU A 108 0.20 -14.02 -11.54
N TYR A 109 1.18 -14.45 -10.75
CA TYR A 109 2.29 -15.29 -11.21
C TYR A 109 2.30 -16.68 -10.56
N ASP A 110 1.85 -16.80 -9.31
CA ASP A 110 1.78 -18.10 -8.62
C ASP A 110 0.39 -18.71 -8.80
N ILE A 111 0.05 -18.89 -10.07
CA ILE A 111 -1.25 -19.35 -10.56
C ILE A 111 -1.61 -20.73 -9.97
N GLY A 112 -0.61 -21.54 -9.60
CA GLY A 112 -0.70 -22.83 -8.91
C GLY A 112 -1.00 -22.78 -7.40
N LEU A 113 -1.02 -21.60 -6.79
CA LEU A 113 -1.28 -21.43 -5.35
C LEU A 113 -2.67 -20.83 -5.13
N ASP A 114 -3.45 -21.47 -4.26
CA ASP A 114 -4.77 -20.98 -3.87
C ASP A 114 -4.67 -19.64 -3.13
N ILE A 115 -5.51 -18.69 -3.53
CA ILE A 115 -5.69 -17.43 -2.81
C ILE A 115 -6.65 -17.66 -1.64
N THR A 116 -6.18 -17.44 -0.42
CA THR A 116 -6.99 -17.69 0.78
C THR A 116 -8.01 -16.57 1.03
N VAL A 117 -9.02 -16.86 1.84
CA VAL A 117 -10.03 -15.86 2.23
C VAL A 117 -9.38 -14.68 2.96
N GLU A 118 -8.39 -14.94 3.82
CA GLU A 118 -7.66 -13.92 4.54
C GLU A 118 -6.86 -13.00 3.61
N GLU A 119 -6.30 -13.54 2.52
CA GLU A 119 -5.59 -12.77 1.50
C GLU A 119 -6.55 -11.88 0.71
N ILE A 120 -7.75 -12.38 0.39
CA ILE A 120 -8.81 -11.62 -0.27
C ILE A 120 -9.27 -10.47 0.65
N ASP A 121 -9.59 -10.78 1.90
CA ASP A 121 -10.07 -9.78 2.87
C ASP A 121 -9.01 -8.72 3.13
N PHE A 122 -7.74 -9.13 3.23
CA PHE A 122 -6.62 -8.19 3.36
C PHE A 122 -6.50 -7.29 2.13
N ALA A 123 -6.58 -7.83 0.92
CA ALA A 123 -6.48 -7.06 -0.32
C ALA A 123 -7.63 -6.04 -0.45
N GLU A 124 -8.87 -6.44 -0.16
CA GLU A 124 -10.03 -5.55 -0.22
C GLU A 124 -9.97 -4.45 0.85
N SER A 125 -9.55 -4.81 2.05
CA SER A 125 -9.33 -3.85 3.15
C SER A 125 -8.21 -2.86 2.79
N SER A 126 -7.08 -3.36 2.28
CA SER A 126 -5.92 -2.55 1.90
C SER A 126 -6.26 -1.58 0.77
N PHE A 127 -7.01 -2.01 -0.25
CA PHE A 127 -7.41 -1.12 -1.34
C PHE A 127 -8.13 0.14 -0.84
N LYS A 128 -9.01 0.00 0.16
CA LYS A 128 -9.74 1.12 0.77
C LYS A 128 -8.85 1.94 1.71
N GLN A 129 -8.16 1.27 2.63
CA GLN A 129 -7.39 1.94 3.68
C GLN A 129 -6.16 2.69 3.14
N LEU A 130 -5.45 2.11 2.18
CA LEU A 130 -4.26 2.75 1.62
C LEU A 130 -4.62 4.02 0.84
N LYS A 131 -5.79 4.06 0.20
CA LYS A 131 -6.32 5.31 -0.38
C LYS A 131 -6.55 6.37 0.70
N GLU A 132 -7.13 6.00 1.84
CA GLU A 132 -7.36 6.94 2.96
C GLU A 132 -6.05 7.50 3.53
N TYR A 133 -5.00 6.67 3.64
CA TYR A 133 -3.68 7.11 4.09
C TYR A 133 -3.04 8.10 3.11
N ILE A 134 -3.10 7.81 1.81
CA ILE A 134 -2.59 8.70 0.75
C ILE A 134 -3.34 10.04 0.76
N ASP A 135 -4.68 10.00 0.76
CA ASP A 135 -5.52 11.20 0.80
C ASP A 135 -5.25 12.04 2.05
N PHE A 136 -5.10 11.39 3.21
CA PHE A 136 -4.79 12.05 4.45
C PHE A 136 -3.42 12.75 4.39
N TYR A 137 -2.39 12.08 3.87
CA TYR A 137 -1.06 12.68 3.75
C TYR A 137 -1.06 13.88 2.80
N ILE A 138 -1.73 13.79 1.65
CA ILE A 138 -1.85 14.91 0.70
C ILE A 138 -2.48 16.13 1.38
N LYS A 139 -3.50 15.91 2.20
CA LYS A 139 -4.25 16.96 2.88
C LYS A 139 -3.57 17.52 4.13
N ASN A 140 -2.92 16.67 4.93
CA ASN A 140 -2.48 17.00 6.29
C ASN A 140 -0.97 16.86 6.51
N GLY A 141 -0.20 16.44 5.50
CA GLY A 141 1.25 16.23 5.64
C GLY A 141 1.59 15.11 6.63
N ASP A 142 2.56 15.38 7.50
CA ASP A 142 3.15 14.43 8.44
C ASP A 142 2.33 14.19 9.73
N HIS A 143 1.11 14.73 9.78
CA HIS A 143 0.21 14.56 10.90
C HIS A 143 -0.10 13.09 11.20
N HIS A 144 -0.53 12.80 12.44
CA HIS A 144 -0.89 11.45 12.82
C HIS A 144 -2.25 11.04 12.23
N PHE A 145 -2.27 9.99 11.40
CA PHE A 145 -3.51 9.41 10.91
C PHE A 145 -4.26 8.70 12.05
N THR A 146 -5.51 9.13 12.31
CA THR A 146 -6.40 8.45 13.24
C THR A 146 -7.75 8.20 12.59
N LYS A 147 -8.20 6.94 12.54
CA LYS A 147 -9.56 6.59 12.09
C LYS A 147 -10.65 7.13 13.00
N SER A 148 -10.31 7.46 14.24
CA SER A 148 -11.24 8.03 15.22
C SER A 148 -11.49 9.51 14.91
N LYS A 149 -12.70 9.88 14.47
CA LYS A 149 -13.21 11.25 14.62
C LYS A 149 -13.36 11.56 16.11
N LYS A 150 -12.27 11.88 16.82
CA LYS A 150 -12.37 12.47 18.16
C LYS A 150 -12.66 13.95 17.99
N VAL A 151 -13.94 14.31 18.05
CA VAL A 151 -14.35 15.70 18.25
C VAL A 151 -13.95 16.08 19.67
N ILE A 152 -12.84 16.82 19.82
CA ILE A 152 -12.54 17.47 21.09
C ILE A 152 -13.30 18.79 21.09
N ASN A 153 -14.43 18.84 21.79
CA ASN A 153 -15.08 20.11 22.09
C ASN A 153 -14.21 20.85 23.12
N ALA A 154 -13.31 21.68 22.64
CA ALA A 154 -12.51 22.57 23.47
C ALA A 154 -13.18 23.95 23.50
N THR A 155 -13.69 24.35 24.67
CA THR A 155 -14.17 25.71 24.88
C THR A 155 -13.01 26.54 25.44
N VAL A 156 -12.52 27.51 24.68
CA VAL A 156 -11.43 28.40 25.10
C VAL A 156 -12.02 29.52 25.97
N GLY A 157 -11.67 29.55 27.26
CA GLY A 157 -12.03 30.63 28.18
C GLY A 157 -10.79 31.45 28.61
N ARG A 158 -11.02 32.62 29.23
CA ARG A 158 -9.96 33.57 29.65
C ARG A 158 -8.87 32.99 30.58
N ASN A 159 -9.10 31.84 31.20
CA ASN A 159 -8.16 31.18 32.14
C ASN A 159 -7.65 29.81 31.63
N GLY A 160 -7.61 29.60 30.31
CA GLY A 160 -7.05 28.39 29.70
C GLY A 160 -8.10 27.43 29.11
N VAL A 161 -7.61 26.36 28.48
CA VAL A 161 -8.42 25.36 27.78
C VAL A 161 -9.00 24.37 28.78
N LYS A 162 -10.33 24.33 28.93
CA LYS A 162 -11.03 23.25 29.64
C LYS A 162 -11.46 22.19 28.63
N THR A 163 -10.84 21.01 28.68
CA THR A 163 -11.29 19.83 27.92
C THR A 163 -12.43 19.16 28.67
N SER A 164 -13.66 19.26 28.19
CA SER A 164 -14.80 18.51 28.74
C SER A 164 -14.94 17.16 28.05
N GLY A 165 -14.81 16.09 28.83
CA GLY A 165 -15.31 14.73 28.59
C GLY A 165 -15.20 14.13 27.18
N LEU A 166 -14.37 13.09 27.04
CA LEU A 166 -14.39 12.17 25.90
C LEU A 166 -15.82 11.64 25.67
N LYS A 167 -16.47 12.05 24.58
CA LYS A 167 -17.64 11.34 24.03
C LYS A 167 -17.20 10.54 22.81
N ILE A 168 -17.29 9.22 22.92
CA ILE A 168 -17.21 8.31 21.79
C ILE A 168 -18.57 8.38 21.10
N LEU A 169 -18.61 8.88 19.86
CA LEU A 169 -19.81 8.79 19.02
C LEU A 169 -19.90 7.33 18.54
N LYS A 170 -21.03 6.68 18.86
CA LYS A 170 -21.41 5.36 18.31
C LYS A 170 -21.83 5.52 16.86
#